data_AF-A0AAX6PRL5-F1
#
_entry.id   AF-A0AAX6PRL5-F1
#
_cell.length_a   1.000
_cell.length_b   1.000
_cell.length_c   1.000
_cell.angle_alpha   90.00
_cell.angle_beta   90.00
_cell.angle_gamma   90.00
#
_symmetry.space_group_name_H-M   'P 1'
#
loop_
_entity.id
_entity.type
_entity.pdbx_description
1 polymer ?
#
loop_
_entity_poly.entity_id
_entity_poly.type
_entity_poly.pdbx_seq_one_letter_code
_entity_poly.pdbx_strand_id
1 'polypeptide(L)'
;MATSLGSTPGATTPGGMTQAANTPESEKDAEFQEHEKILSPDLLSTVQITDLLTEDVDGVQEKLRMFLNFKNLQTCSKDAILLDYYVSGFLWAKGMDFSIIQCSKFMTLIDMLLHNLKTLNMSLKDNIKWLGKVMAEIRPTRSQRIDEWNTFGVKQANAIIDYLKISFFQHYKLYEFMFYSTREEIVIGTEQVIEIVNPAGGPFPSPLEEGISFDIYSKFIEPPPILDKEMKGLDQEQGHEESQPETDTLDMDPLVGFTTEDVKSVLAQITDDILTDVQTEINEKLQIQEEAFNARIEKLKKA
;
A
#
# COMPACT_ATOMS: atom_id res chain seq x y z
N MET A 1 61.95 36.39 64.66
CA MET A 1 60.95 35.74 65.53
C MET A 1 59.84 35.18 64.64
N ALA A 2 59.47 33.91 64.88
CA ALA A 2 58.41 33.09 64.26
C ALA A 2 58.53 32.80 62.73
N THR A 3 59.10 31.66 62.28
CA THR A 3 58.52 30.28 62.06
C THR A 3 57.35 30.27 61.05
N SER A 4 57.39 29.58 59.89
CA SER A 4 57.46 28.10 59.68
C SER A 4 57.88 27.83 58.21
N LEU A 5 58.97 27.10 57.86
CA LEU A 5 59.15 25.62 57.79
C LEU A 5 57.97 24.90 57.10
N GLY A 6 58.11 24.10 56.04
CA GLY A 6 59.27 23.59 55.27
C GLY A 6 58.75 22.60 54.20
N SER A 7 59.30 22.63 52.98
CA SER A 7 60.20 21.59 52.40
C SER A 7 59.45 20.38 51.77
N THR A 8 59.16 20.35 50.46
CA THR A 8 59.97 19.83 49.32
C THR A 8 59.89 18.28 49.15
N PRO A 9 60.48 17.64 48.10
CA PRO A 9 59.80 17.30 46.84
C PRO A 9 60.10 15.83 46.41
N GLY A 10 59.73 15.40 45.20
CA GLY A 10 60.36 14.20 44.59
C GLY A 10 59.60 13.54 43.46
N ALA A 11 60.19 13.54 42.27
CA ALA A 11 59.71 12.92 41.04
C ALA A 11 60.42 11.58 40.77
N THR A 12 59.76 10.58 40.16
CA THR A 12 60.37 9.60 39.22
C THR A 12 59.31 8.81 38.40
N THR A 13 59.54 8.68 37.09
CA THR A 13 58.82 8.00 35.96
C THR A 13 59.19 6.49 35.85
N PRO A 14 58.96 5.68 34.75
CA PRO A 14 57.86 5.47 33.75
C PRO A 14 57.51 3.97 33.42
N GLY A 15 56.51 3.71 32.55
CA GLY A 15 56.34 2.49 31.71
C GLY A 15 55.37 1.40 32.23
N GLY A 16 54.53 0.69 31.46
CA GLY A 16 54.17 0.61 30.04
C GLY A 16 53.16 -0.54 29.82
N MET A 17 52.28 -0.40 28.80
CA MET A 17 51.47 -1.41 28.06
C MET A 17 50.64 -2.44 28.86
N THR A 18 49.32 -2.58 28.65
CA THR A 18 48.76 -3.32 27.50
C THR A 18 47.28 -2.98 27.32
N GLN A 19 46.88 -2.69 26.08
CA GLN A 19 45.49 -2.56 25.63
C GLN A 19 44.77 -3.91 25.74
N ALA A 20 43.59 -3.92 26.36
CA ALA A 20 42.58 -4.94 26.12
C ALA A 20 41.44 -4.26 25.35
N ALA A 21 41.36 -4.59 24.07
CA ALA A 21 40.23 -4.27 23.22
C ALA A 21 38.94 -4.93 23.75
N ASN A 22 37.82 -4.25 23.45
CA ASN A 22 36.47 -4.77 23.18
C ASN A 22 35.39 -4.13 24.06
N THR A 23 34.71 -3.12 23.54
CA THR A 23 33.23 -3.05 23.63
C THR A 23 32.69 -2.23 22.45
N PRO A 24 31.91 -2.81 21.52
CA PRO A 24 31.20 -2.09 20.47
C PRO A 24 29.82 -1.67 21.01
N GLU A 25 29.79 -0.72 21.94
CA GLU A 25 28.54 -0.11 22.41
C GLU A 25 28.34 1.31 21.89
N SER A 26 29.41 1.97 21.41
CA SER A 26 29.34 3.37 20.99
C SER A 26 28.82 3.59 19.57
N GLU A 27 28.85 2.59 18.68
CA GLU A 27 28.41 2.75 17.29
C GLU A 27 26.88 2.69 17.15
N LYS A 28 26.21 1.84 17.95
CA LYS A 28 24.74 1.78 17.95
C LYS A 28 24.12 3.08 18.47
N ASP A 29 24.68 3.64 19.53
CA ASP A 29 24.15 4.89 20.09
C ASP A 29 24.42 6.10 19.19
N ALA A 30 25.48 6.09 18.38
CA ALA A 30 25.76 7.13 17.40
C ALA A 30 24.76 7.14 16.23
N GLU A 31 24.36 5.96 15.74
CA GLU A 31 23.33 5.81 14.69
C GLU A 31 21.95 6.30 15.18
N PHE A 32 21.63 6.06 16.46
CA PHE A 32 20.42 6.61 17.09
C PHE A 32 20.48 8.12 17.39
N GLN A 33 21.67 8.69 17.63
CA GLN A 33 21.84 10.14 17.84
C GLN A 33 21.63 10.95 16.56
N GLU A 34 21.82 10.36 15.36
CA GLU A 34 21.45 11.02 14.11
C GLU A 34 19.93 11.13 13.96
N HIS A 35 19.19 10.13 14.46
CA HIS A 35 17.72 10.17 14.52
C HIS A 35 17.18 11.14 15.61
N GLU A 36 17.99 11.51 16.61
CA GLU A 36 17.65 12.54 17.61
C GLU A 36 17.69 13.97 17.03
N LYS A 37 18.32 14.18 15.86
CA LYS A 37 18.52 15.51 15.27
C LYS A 37 17.40 15.99 14.35
N ILE A 38 16.28 15.27 14.25
CA ILE A 38 15.18 15.51 13.29
C ILE A 38 13.98 16.25 13.93
N LEU A 39 14.15 16.87 15.11
CA LEU A 39 13.05 17.62 15.72
C LEU A 39 12.94 19.01 15.07
N SER A 40 12.17 19.07 13.99
CA SER A 40 11.72 20.26 13.26
C SER A 40 10.43 19.92 12.52
N PRO A 41 9.65 20.95 12.12
CA PRO A 41 8.61 21.61 12.91
C PRO A 41 7.36 20.72 13.12
N ASP A 42 6.37 21.20 13.86
CA ASP A 42 5.05 20.54 13.93
C ASP A 42 4.50 20.28 12.50
N LEU A 43 3.97 19.08 12.24
CA LEU A 43 3.40 18.71 10.93
C LEU A 43 2.35 19.73 10.46
N LEU A 44 1.52 20.17 11.41
CA LEU A 44 0.48 21.16 11.21
C LEU A 44 0.67 22.30 12.21
N SER A 45 0.65 23.54 11.71
CA SER A 45 0.68 24.72 12.56
C SER A 45 -0.60 24.85 13.41
N THR A 46 -0.52 25.61 14.49
CA THR A 46 -1.68 25.91 15.35
C THR A 46 -2.84 26.55 14.59
N VAL A 47 -2.53 27.36 13.57
CA VAL A 47 -3.54 27.97 12.68
C VAL A 47 -4.24 26.89 11.86
N GLN A 48 -3.50 25.97 11.25
CA GLN A 48 -4.06 24.86 10.48
C GLN A 48 -4.92 23.92 11.35
N ILE A 49 -4.47 23.62 12.58
CA ILE A 49 -5.27 22.81 13.52
C ILE A 49 -6.57 23.52 13.89
N THR A 50 -6.50 24.83 14.20
CA THR A 50 -7.70 25.61 14.53
C THR A 50 -8.69 25.62 13.38
N ASP A 51 -8.18 25.77 12.17
CA ASP A 51 -8.97 25.77 10.93
C ASP A 51 -9.59 24.39 10.61
N LEU A 52 -8.96 23.29 11.02
CA LEU A 52 -9.53 21.93 10.89
C LEU A 52 -10.60 21.64 11.96
N LEU A 53 -10.46 22.20 13.16
CA LEU A 53 -11.39 21.96 14.26
C LEU A 53 -12.80 22.51 13.96
N THR A 54 -12.90 23.56 13.13
CA THR A 54 -14.17 24.19 12.72
C THR A 54 -14.90 23.45 11.61
N GLU A 55 -14.24 22.51 10.93
CA GLU A 55 -14.80 21.79 9.78
C GLU A 55 -15.54 20.50 10.18
N ASP A 56 -16.36 20.03 9.25
CA ASP A 56 -16.95 18.70 9.24
C ASP A 56 -15.97 17.66 8.65
N VAL A 57 -16.42 16.40 8.52
CA VAL A 57 -15.56 15.29 8.08
C VAL A 57 -15.01 15.53 6.67
N ASP A 58 -15.86 15.96 5.75
CA ASP A 58 -15.47 16.23 4.36
C ASP A 58 -14.54 17.44 4.25
N GLY A 59 -14.81 18.50 5.02
CA GLY A 59 -13.95 19.69 5.09
C GLY A 59 -12.57 19.39 5.69
N VAL A 60 -12.50 18.54 6.72
CA VAL A 60 -11.22 18.07 7.28
C VAL A 60 -10.41 17.32 6.24
N GLN A 61 -11.05 16.43 5.46
CA GLN A 61 -10.38 15.68 4.41
C GLN A 61 -9.79 16.58 3.33
N GLU A 62 -10.55 17.54 2.80
CA GLU A 62 -10.06 18.42 1.75
C GLU A 62 -8.96 19.38 2.26
N LYS A 63 -9.10 19.91 3.48
CA LYS A 63 -8.05 20.77 4.06
C LYS A 63 -6.77 19.99 4.36
N LEU A 64 -6.85 18.79 4.92
CA LEU A 64 -5.66 17.95 5.15
C LEU A 64 -4.99 17.56 3.84
N ARG A 65 -5.77 17.25 2.80
CA ARG A 65 -5.24 17.02 1.46
C ARG A 65 -4.42 18.22 0.97
N MET A 66 -4.94 19.44 1.15
CA MET A 66 -4.24 20.67 0.76
C MET A 66 -2.97 20.91 1.60
N PHE A 67 -3.05 20.76 2.92
CA PHE A 67 -1.91 20.99 3.82
C PHE A 67 -0.77 19.99 3.60
N LEU A 68 -1.11 18.72 3.32
CA LEU A 68 -0.15 17.65 3.04
C LEU A 68 0.25 17.59 1.56
N ASN A 69 -0.33 18.45 0.71
CA ASN A 69 -0.03 18.58 -0.72
C ASN A 69 -0.26 17.27 -1.51
N PHE A 70 -1.30 16.51 -1.18
CA PHE A 70 -1.69 15.30 -1.92
C PHE A 70 -2.48 15.64 -3.19
N LYS A 71 -1.82 15.49 -4.35
CA LYS A 71 -2.38 15.89 -5.66
C LYS A 71 -3.09 14.76 -6.39
N ASN A 72 -2.68 13.51 -6.15
CA ASN A 72 -3.00 12.37 -7.02
C ASN A 72 -3.95 11.35 -6.37
N LEU A 73 -4.98 11.79 -5.64
CA LEU A 73 -5.88 10.86 -4.94
C LEU A 73 -6.59 9.85 -5.87
N GLN A 74 -6.89 10.25 -7.11
CA GLN A 74 -7.59 9.40 -8.10
C GLN A 74 -6.67 8.39 -8.79
N THR A 75 -5.36 8.60 -8.77
CA THR A 75 -4.39 7.79 -9.54
C THR A 75 -3.35 7.11 -8.65
N CYS A 76 -3.05 7.67 -7.48
CA CYS A 76 -2.12 7.15 -6.49
C CYS A 76 -2.90 6.70 -5.25
N SER A 77 -3.09 5.39 -5.08
CA SER A 77 -3.75 4.89 -3.88
C SER A 77 -2.89 5.09 -2.62
N LYS A 78 -1.57 5.35 -2.73
CA LYS A 78 -0.72 5.61 -1.56
C LYS A 78 -1.10 6.95 -0.92
N ASP A 79 -1.26 8.00 -1.72
CA ASP A 79 -1.68 9.31 -1.23
C ASP A 79 -3.09 9.24 -0.61
N ALA A 80 -3.98 8.45 -1.21
CA ALA A 80 -5.33 8.25 -0.68
C ALA A 80 -5.33 7.52 0.68
N ILE A 81 -4.56 6.44 0.82
CA ILE A 81 -4.43 5.68 2.08
C ILE A 81 -3.79 6.57 3.17
N LEU A 82 -2.76 7.33 2.83
CA LEU A 82 -2.12 8.23 3.78
C LEU A 82 -3.08 9.34 4.24
N LEU A 83 -3.81 9.95 3.31
CA LEU A 83 -4.81 10.96 3.64
C LEU A 83 -5.87 10.40 4.59
N ASP A 84 -6.42 9.22 4.29
CA ASP A 84 -7.40 8.55 5.15
C ASP A 84 -6.88 8.33 6.57
N TYR A 85 -5.60 7.93 6.70
CA TYR A 85 -4.98 7.72 7.99
C TYR A 85 -4.75 9.02 8.78
N TYR A 86 -4.34 10.12 8.13
CA TYR A 86 -4.23 11.44 8.79
C TYR A 86 -5.60 12.00 9.18
N VAL A 87 -6.62 11.85 8.34
CA VAL A 87 -8.00 12.28 8.63
C VAL A 87 -8.55 11.51 9.82
N SER A 88 -8.41 10.18 9.82
CA SER A 88 -8.82 9.32 10.92
C SER A 88 -8.11 9.68 12.23
N GLY A 89 -6.80 9.95 12.17
CA GLY A 89 -6.03 10.42 13.31
C GLY A 89 -6.54 11.75 13.86
N PHE A 90 -6.75 12.73 12.99
CA PHE A 90 -7.24 14.04 13.41
C PHE A 90 -8.65 13.95 14.02
N LEU A 91 -9.58 13.22 13.39
CA LEU A 91 -10.94 13.05 13.89
C LEU A 91 -10.97 12.31 15.23
N TRP A 92 -10.09 11.32 15.41
CA TRP A 92 -9.93 10.64 16.70
C TRP A 92 -9.44 11.62 17.78
N ALA A 93 -8.41 12.43 17.50
CA ALA A 93 -7.91 13.42 18.44
C ALA A 93 -8.96 14.48 18.79
N LYS A 94 -9.77 14.90 17.80
CA LYS A 94 -10.92 15.78 17.99
C LYS A 94 -11.96 15.13 18.91
N GLY A 95 -12.28 13.85 18.72
CA GLY A 95 -13.21 13.10 19.57
C GLY A 95 -12.71 12.86 21.00
N MET A 96 -11.39 12.97 21.23
CA MET A 96 -10.77 12.88 22.54
C MET A 96 -10.63 14.24 23.26
N ASP A 97 -11.21 15.32 22.70
CA ASP A 97 -11.15 16.69 23.20
C ASP A 97 -9.72 17.19 23.46
N PHE A 98 -8.78 16.84 22.57
CA PHE A 98 -7.41 17.33 22.65
C PHE A 98 -7.34 18.84 22.40
N SER A 99 -6.47 19.53 23.13
CA SER A 99 -6.20 20.95 22.87
C SER A 99 -5.53 21.15 21.50
N ILE A 100 -5.54 22.36 20.96
CA ILE A 100 -4.89 22.69 19.67
C ILE A 100 -3.43 22.22 19.66
N ILE A 101 -2.70 22.42 20.76
CA ILE A 101 -1.31 22.01 20.91
C ILE A 101 -1.20 20.47 20.94
N GLN A 102 -2.11 19.80 21.66
CA GLN A 102 -2.15 18.34 21.72
C GLN A 102 -2.47 17.71 20.36
N CYS A 103 -3.42 18.27 19.61
CA CYS A 103 -3.71 17.85 18.24
C CYS A 103 -2.50 18.02 17.33
N SER A 104 -1.83 19.18 17.37
CA SER A 104 -0.58 19.41 16.62
C SER A 104 0.48 18.34 16.92
N LYS A 105 0.79 18.13 18.21
CA LYS A 105 1.78 17.14 18.64
C LYS A 105 1.37 15.71 18.27
N PHE A 106 0.10 15.36 18.40
CA PHE A 106 -0.39 14.04 18.00
C PHE A 106 -0.28 13.79 16.50
N MET A 107 -0.62 14.78 15.68
CA MET A 107 -0.45 14.68 14.22
C MET A 107 1.02 14.52 13.84
N THR A 108 1.91 15.27 14.49
CA THR A 108 3.37 15.10 14.33
C THR A 108 3.84 13.70 14.76
N LEU A 109 3.28 13.13 15.83
CA LEU A 109 3.61 11.77 16.28
C LEU A 109 3.26 10.73 15.20
N ILE A 110 2.05 10.83 14.65
CA ILE A 110 1.59 9.95 13.57
C ILE A 110 2.50 10.09 12.34
N ASP A 111 2.85 11.31 11.97
CA ASP A 111 3.74 11.59 10.83
C ASP A 111 5.12 10.95 11.02
N MET A 112 5.70 11.09 12.21
CA MET A 112 7.00 10.49 12.53
C MET A 112 6.96 8.96 12.49
N LEU A 113 5.88 8.33 12.97
CA LEU A 113 5.71 6.87 12.89
C LEU A 113 5.68 6.38 11.44
N LEU A 114 4.94 7.09 10.58
CA LEU A 114 4.91 6.82 9.14
C LEU A 114 6.27 7.07 8.48
N HIS A 115 6.96 8.15 8.85
CA HIS A 115 8.29 8.48 8.35
C HIS A 115 9.32 7.39 8.72
N ASN A 116 9.29 6.90 9.96
CA ASN A 116 10.13 5.80 10.43
C ASN A 116 9.94 4.54 9.59
N LEU A 117 8.70 4.26 9.19
CA LEU A 117 8.43 3.16 8.29
C LEU A 117 8.89 3.47 6.86
N LYS A 118 8.44 4.59 6.27
CA LYS A 118 8.65 4.93 4.85
C LYS A 118 10.11 5.20 4.50
N THR A 119 10.80 6.00 5.31
CA THR A 119 12.14 6.52 5.00
C THR A 119 13.23 5.66 5.61
N LEU A 120 13.02 5.21 6.86
CA LEU A 120 14.03 4.49 7.62
C LEU A 120 13.87 2.97 7.55
N ASN A 121 12.78 2.49 6.93
CA ASN A 121 12.44 1.08 6.83
C ASN A 121 12.54 0.36 8.18
N MET A 122 12.16 1.04 9.26
CA MET A 122 12.27 0.48 10.61
C MET A 122 11.37 -0.75 10.75
N SER A 123 11.86 -1.76 11.46
CA SER A 123 11.02 -2.89 11.83
C SER A 123 9.92 -2.47 12.82
N LEU A 124 8.81 -3.21 12.86
CA LEU A 124 7.74 -2.98 13.84
C LEU A 124 8.29 -2.89 15.28
N LYS A 125 9.23 -3.78 15.61
CA LYS A 125 9.85 -3.83 16.94
C LYS A 125 10.64 -2.56 17.25
N ASP A 126 11.42 -2.07 16.28
CA ASP A 126 12.24 -0.87 16.47
C ASP A 126 11.38 0.39 16.53
N ASN A 127 10.31 0.46 15.73
CA ASN A 127 9.37 1.56 15.75
C ASN A 127 8.56 1.62 17.07
N ILE A 128 8.17 0.46 17.64
CA ILE A 128 7.59 0.38 18.99
C ILE A 128 8.60 0.84 20.05
N LYS A 129 9.87 0.44 19.93
CA LYS A 129 10.93 0.87 20.86
C LYS A 129 11.14 2.39 20.79
N TRP A 130 11.13 2.96 19.59
CA TRP A 130 11.19 4.41 19.37
C TRP A 130 10.01 5.12 20.02
N LEU A 131 8.77 4.66 19.79
CA LEU A 131 7.59 5.20 20.44
C LEU A 131 7.71 5.11 21.97
N GLY A 132 8.19 3.98 22.49
CA GLY A 132 8.42 3.82 23.93
C GLY A 132 9.38 4.85 24.52
N LYS A 133 10.41 5.27 23.76
CA LYS A 133 11.32 6.36 24.17
C LYS A 133 10.60 7.71 24.17
N VAL A 134 9.93 8.06 23.08
CA VAL A 134 9.16 9.31 22.93
C VAL A 134 8.10 9.44 24.05
N MET A 135 7.42 8.34 24.37
CA MET A 135 6.40 8.31 25.42
C MET A 135 6.99 8.28 26.84
N ALA A 136 8.22 7.79 27.02
CA ALA A 136 8.91 7.82 28.33
C ALA A 136 9.44 9.21 28.68
N GLU A 137 9.77 10.03 27.67
CA GLU A 137 10.14 11.43 27.83
C GLU A 137 8.98 12.32 28.31
N ILE A 138 7.74 11.82 28.26
CA ILE A 138 6.52 12.47 28.82
C ILE A 138 6.49 12.41 30.36
N ARG A 139 7.38 11.64 31.01
CA ARG A 139 7.48 11.60 32.47
C ARG A 139 8.40 12.74 32.94
N PRO A 140 8.00 13.57 33.93
CA PRO A 140 8.77 14.73 34.38
C PRO A 140 10.11 14.28 34.96
N THR A 141 11.13 14.25 34.13
CA THR A 141 12.49 13.86 34.50
C THR A 141 13.33 15.13 34.50
N ARG A 142 14.07 15.35 35.60
CA ARG A 142 14.76 16.60 35.97
C ARG A 142 15.91 17.03 35.04
N SER A 143 15.99 16.58 33.79
CA SER A 143 17.01 17.02 32.85
C SER A 143 16.45 18.05 31.88
N GLN A 144 17.20 19.14 31.74
CA GLN A 144 16.94 20.33 30.95
C GLN A 144 17.03 20.05 29.42
N ARG A 145 16.22 19.13 28.91
CA ARG A 145 16.06 18.88 27.47
C ARG A 145 14.59 18.65 27.13
N ILE A 146 14.02 19.70 26.53
CA ILE A 146 12.88 19.75 25.62
C ILE A 146 11.51 19.48 26.25
N ASP A 147 10.80 20.58 26.48
CA ASP A 147 9.41 20.70 26.96
C ASP A 147 8.34 20.20 25.96
N GLU A 148 8.68 19.53 24.85
CA GLU A 148 7.76 19.37 23.70
C GLU A 148 6.67 18.29 23.85
N TRP A 149 6.90 17.22 24.63
CA TRP A 149 5.98 16.08 24.72
C TRP A 149 5.30 15.90 26.09
N ASN A 150 5.66 16.73 27.09
CA ASN A 150 5.02 16.77 28.42
C ASN A 150 3.55 17.24 28.40
N THR A 151 2.98 17.45 27.21
CA THR A 151 1.63 17.98 27.00
C THR A 151 0.54 16.94 27.27
N PHE A 152 0.84 15.64 27.22
CA PHE A 152 -0.16 14.58 27.42
C PHE A 152 -0.14 14.03 28.85
N GLY A 153 -1.32 13.98 29.47
CA GLY A 153 -1.48 13.26 30.75
C GLY A 153 -1.38 11.74 30.57
N VAL A 154 -1.14 11.00 31.65
CA VAL A 154 -1.00 9.52 31.61
C VAL A 154 -2.19 8.82 30.94
N LYS A 155 -3.42 9.31 31.19
CA LYS A 155 -4.63 8.75 30.55
C LYS A 155 -4.64 9.00 29.03
N GLN A 156 -4.26 10.20 28.61
CA GLN A 156 -4.19 10.57 27.18
C GLN A 156 -3.07 9.80 26.48
N ALA A 157 -1.91 9.65 27.13
CA ALA A 157 -0.80 8.84 26.64
C ALA A 157 -1.19 7.38 26.42
N ASN A 158 -1.92 6.77 27.37
CA ASN A 158 -2.45 5.40 27.19
C ASN A 158 -3.46 5.33 26.04
N ALA A 159 -4.38 6.30 25.92
CA ALA A 159 -5.34 6.35 24.83
C ALA A 159 -4.65 6.48 23.46
N ILE A 160 -3.59 7.28 23.36
CA ILE A 160 -2.76 7.40 22.15
C ILE A 160 -2.12 6.05 21.82
N ILE A 161 -1.53 5.38 22.80
CA ILE A 161 -0.93 4.05 22.59
C ILE A 161 -1.98 3.05 22.10
N ASP A 162 -3.17 3.04 22.69
CA ASP A 162 -4.24 2.13 22.32
C ASP A 162 -4.78 2.43 20.92
N TYR A 163 -4.91 3.71 20.54
CA TYR A 163 -5.21 4.10 19.16
C TYR A 163 -4.14 3.59 18.19
N LEU A 164 -2.86 3.85 18.46
CA LEU A 164 -1.76 3.44 17.60
C LEU A 164 -1.64 1.91 17.45
N LYS A 165 -2.00 1.14 18.48
CA LYS A 165 -2.08 -0.31 18.41
C LYS A 165 -3.05 -0.77 17.32
N ILE A 166 -4.28 -0.24 17.33
CA ILE A 166 -5.33 -0.67 16.41
C ILE A 166 -5.24 -0.03 15.02
N SER A 167 -4.63 1.16 14.92
CA SER A 167 -4.57 1.91 13.66
C SER A 167 -3.29 1.64 12.88
N PHE A 168 -2.13 1.86 13.50
CA PHE A 168 -0.82 1.76 12.84
C PHE A 168 -0.20 0.37 12.98
N PHE A 169 -0.03 -0.10 14.22
CA PHE A 169 0.74 -1.31 14.48
C PHE A 169 0.04 -2.59 14.02
N GLN A 170 -1.30 -2.65 14.15
CA GLN A 170 -2.10 -3.75 13.61
C GLN A 170 -1.94 -3.89 12.09
N HIS A 171 -1.81 -2.78 11.38
CA HIS A 171 -1.71 -2.74 9.91
C HIS A 171 -0.27 -2.51 9.42
N TYR A 172 0.74 -2.72 10.26
CA TYR A 172 2.13 -2.37 9.95
C TYR A 172 2.63 -3.04 8.66
N LYS A 173 2.32 -4.33 8.48
CA LYS A 173 2.68 -5.09 7.28
C LYS A 173 1.99 -4.58 6.02
N LEU A 174 0.76 -4.06 6.14
CA LEU A 174 0.05 -3.46 5.03
C LEU A 174 0.72 -2.15 4.60
N TYR A 175 1.11 -1.30 5.56
CA TYR A 175 1.85 -0.08 5.26
C TYR A 175 3.24 -0.38 4.68
N GLU A 176 3.95 -1.38 5.20
CA GLU A 176 5.24 -1.85 4.65
C GLU A 176 5.08 -2.30 3.19
N PHE A 177 4.06 -3.12 2.91
CA PHE A 177 3.72 -3.54 1.55
C PHE A 177 3.37 -2.33 0.66
N MET A 178 2.56 -1.38 1.16
CA MET A 178 2.20 -0.18 0.41
C MET A 178 3.42 0.65 0.01
N PHE A 179 4.42 0.78 0.89
CA PHE A 179 5.62 1.57 0.59
C PHE A 179 6.58 0.82 -0.33
N TYR A 180 6.82 -0.47 -0.08
CA TYR A 180 7.94 -1.21 -0.67
C TYR A 180 7.57 -2.22 -1.75
N SER A 181 6.32 -2.67 -1.84
CA SER A 181 5.95 -3.62 -2.88
C SER A 181 5.84 -2.95 -4.23
N THR A 182 6.54 -3.52 -5.20
CA THR A 182 6.36 -3.22 -6.61
C THR A 182 5.00 -3.73 -7.03
N ARG A 183 4.14 -2.86 -7.57
CA ARG A 183 2.90 -3.32 -8.19
C ARG A 183 3.26 -4.10 -9.44
N GLU A 184 2.82 -5.35 -9.52
CA GLU A 184 2.73 -6.04 -10.80
C GLU A 184 1.67 -5.32 -11.62
N GLU A 185 2.12 -4.45 -12.52
CA GLU A 185 1.26 -3.82 -13.50
C GLU A 185 0.86 -4.88 -14.52
N ILE A 186 -0.30 -5.50 -14.32
CA ILE A 186 -0.91 -6.35 -15.34
C ILE A 186 -1.43 -5.39 -16.42
N VAL A 187 -0.61 -5.13 -17.43
CA VAL A 187 -1.02 -4.43 -18.64
C VAL A 187 -1.99 -5.34 -19.39
N ILE A 188 -3.28 -5.21 -19.11
CA ILE A 188 -4.33 -5.83 -19.93
C ILE A 188 -4.45 -4.96 -21.19
N GLY A 189 -3.69 -5.31 -22.23
CA GLY A 189 -3.86 -4.72 -23.55
C GLY A 189 -5.19 -5.17 -24.14
N THR A 190 -6.23 -4.35 -24.03
CA THR A 190 -7.44 -4.54 -24.83
C THR A 190 -7.16 -4.07 -26.25
N GLU A 191 -6.81 -5.01 -27.15
CA GLU A 191 -6.83 -4.78 -28.58
C GLU A 191 -8.30 -4.61 -29.02
N GLN A 192 -8.75 -3.37 -29.23
CA GLN A 192 -10.04 -3.11 -29.84
C GLN A 192 -9.93 -3.30 -31.35
N VAL A 193 -10.24 -4.51 -31.82
CA VAL A 193 -10.42 -4.78 -33.24
C VAL A 193 -11.81 -4.30 -33.64
N ILE A 194 -11.89 -3.14 -34.29
CA ILE A 194 -13.12 -2.68 -34.92
C ILE A 194 -13.21 -3.40 -36.26
N GLU A 195 -14.07 -4.41 -36.35
CA GLU A 195 -14.38 -5.04 -37.63
C GLU A 195 -15.20 -4.07 -38.48
N ILE A 196 -14.56 -3.46 -39.47
CA ILE A 196 -15.23 -2.65 -40.47
C ILE A 196 -15.85 -3.63 -41.47
N VAL A 197 -17.18 -3.70 -41.50
CA VAL A 197 -17.92 -4.43 -42.55
C VAL A 197 -17.55 -3.77 -43.89
N ASN A 198 -16.72 -4.45 -44.68
CA ASN A 198 -16.38 -4.01 -46.02
C ASN A 198 -17.60 -4.27 -46.92
N PRO A 199 -18.24 -3.25 -47.52
CA PRO A 199 -19.40 -3.42 -48.39
C PRO A 199 -18.98 -3.94 -49.78
N ALA A 200 -18.01 -4.84 -49.85
CA ALA A 200 -17.59 -5.49 -51.07
C ALA A 200 -18.68 -6.47 -51.53
N GLY A 201 -19.73 -5.94 -52.16
CA GLY A 201 -20.77 -6.70 -52.85
C GLY A 201 -22.22 -6.30 -52.58
N GLY A 202 -22.48 -5.29 -51.73
CA GLY A 202 -23.83 -4.78 -51.47
C GLY A 202 -24.22 -3.63 -52.41
N PRO A 203 -25.53 -3.31 -52.55
CA PRO A 203 -26.00 -2.19 -53.38
C PRO A 203 -25.74 -0.80 -52.77
N PHE A 204 -25.02 -0.73 -51.65
CA PHE A 204 -24.78 0.50 -50.91
C PHE A 204 -23.41 1.09 -51.28
N PRO A 205 -23.32 2.42 -51.44
CA PRO A 205 -22.06 3.08 -51.75
C PRO A 205 -21.07 2.94 -50.58
N SER A 206 -19.78 3.11 -50.86
CA SER A 206 -18.74 2.97 -49.84
C SER A 206 -18.92 4.03 -48.74
N PRO A 207 -18.39 3.81 -47.52
CA PRO A 207 -18.40 4.84 -46.48
C PRO A 207 -17.83 6.16 -47.01
N LEU A 208 -18.49 7.28 -46.67
CA LEU A 208 -18.25 8.66 -47.17
C LEU A 208 -18.81 8.98 -48.57
N GLU A 209 -19.17 8.00 -49.40
CA GLU A 209 -19.81 8.25 -50.70
C GLU A 209 -21.29 8.61 -50.56
N GLU A 210 -21.95 8.18 -49.48
CA GLU A 210 -23.35 8.51 -49.14
C GLU A 210 -23.62 10.02 -49.01
N GLY A 211 -22.59 10.80 -48.67
CA GLY A 211 -22.67 12.26 -48.53
C GLY A 211 -22.54 13.04 -49.85
N ILE A 212 -22.29 12.36 -50.96
CA ILE A 212 -22.09 12.97 -52.28
C ILE A 212 -23.44 13.02 -53.01
N SER A 213 -23.69 14.11 -53.72
CA SER A 213 -24.91 14.20 -54.53
C SER A 213 -24.88 13.16 -55.66
N PHE A 214 -26.04 12.55 -55.90
CA PHE A 214 -26.17 11.41 -56.82
C PHE A 214 -25.65 11.69 -58.24
N ASP A 215 -25.78 12.93 -58.71
CA ASP A 215 -25.27 13.40 -60.00
C ASP A 215 -23.74 13.40 -60.10
N ILE A 216 -23.04 13.65 -58.98
CA ILE A 216 -21.58 13.58 -58.91
C ILE A 216 -21.15 12.12 -58.79
N TYR A 217 -21.85 11.34 -57.98
CA TYR A 217 -21.56 9.92 -57.77
C TYR A 217 -21.66 9.12 -59.08
N SER A 218 -22.81 9.20 -59.76
CA SER A 218 -23.06 8.47 -61.02
C SER A 218 -22.13 8.88 -62.18
N LYS A 219 -21.60 10.11 -62.16
CA LYS A 219 -20.74 10.62 -63.23
C LYS A 219 -19.26 10.30 -63.05
N PHE A 220 -18.78 10.22 -61.81
CA PHE A 220 -17.34 10.18 -61.53
C PHE A 220 -16.90 9.02 -60.64
N ILE A 221 -17.82 8.32 -59.97
CA ILE A 221 -17.52 7.30 -58.96
C ILE A 221 -18.10 5.93 -59.35
N GLU A 222 -19.32 5.89 -59.90
CA GLU A 222 -19.97 4.64 -60.32
C GLU A 222 -19.13 3.90 -61.40
N PRO A 223 -18.75 2.62 -61.18
CA PRO A 223 -18.04 1.84 -62.17
C PRO A 223 -18.91 1.63 -63.43
N PRO A 224 -18.35 1.74 -64.65
CA PRO A 224 -19.13 1.48 -65.86
C PRO A 224 -19.64 0.04 -65.89
N PRO A 225 -20.88 -0.20 -66.37
CA PRO A 225 -21.46 -1.54 -66.39
C PRO A 225 -20.62 -2.46 -67.29
N ILE A 226 -20.07 -3.52 -66.70
CA ILE A 226 -19.41 -4.60 -67.41
C ILE A 226 -20.50 -5.36 -68.17
N LEU A 227 -20.52 -5.18 -69.49
CA LEU A 227 -21.49 -5.77 -70.40
C LEU A 227 -20.98 -7.14 -70.84
N ASP A 228 -21.00 -8.12 -69.95
CA ASP A 228 -20.78 -9.52 -70.33
C ASP A 228 -22.12 -10.17 -70.71
N LYS A 229 -22.26 -10.32 -72.01
CA LYS A 229 -23.37 -10.96 -72.72
C LYS A 229 -23.08 -12.46 -72.82
N GLU A 230 -23.82 -13.29 -72.08
CA GLU A 230 -24.37 -14.52 -72.67
C GLU A 230 -25.58 -15.06 -71.90
N MET A 231 -26.61 -15.33 -72.68
CA MET A 231 -27.99 -15.62 -72.29
C MET A 231 -28.20 -17.13 -72.30
N LYS A 232 -28.64 -17.75 -71.20
CA LYS A 232 -29.46 -18.97 -71.22
C LYS A 232 -30.44 -18.97 -70.06
N GLY A 233 -31.71 -19.11 -70.41
CA GLY A 233 -32.83 -18.90 -69.52
C GLY A 233 -33.17 -20.08 -68.63
N LEU A 234 -34.11 -19.83 -67.73
CA LEU A 234 -35.22 -20.72 -67.45
C LEU A 234 -36.31 -19.93 -66.72
N ASP A 235 -37.52 -20.37 -67.00
CA ASP A 235 -38.78 -19.68 -66.83
C ASP A 235 -39.20 -19.45 -65.38
N GLN A 236 -40.10 -18.48 -65.29
CA GLN A 236 -40.98 -18.13 -64.19
C GLN A 236 -41.73 -19.36 -63.62
N GLU A 237 -41.56 -19.62 -62.32
CA GLU A 237 -42.65 -20.16 -61.52
C GLU A 237 -42.64 -19.53 -60.12
N GLN A 238 -43.79 -18.96 -59.80
CA GLN A 238 -44.10 -18.22 -58.61
C GLN A 238 -44.82 -19.19 -57.67
N GLY A 239 -44.34 -19.29 -56.43
CA GLY A 239 -45.09 -19.84 -55.30
C GLY A 239 -44.77 -21.29 -54.94
N HIS A 240 -44.05 -21.47 -53.83
CA HIS A 240 -44.54 -22.32 -52.74
C HIS A 240 -43.89 -21.90 -51.42
N GLU A 241 -44.73 -21.69 -50.41
CA GLU A 241 -44.38 -21.68 -49.00
C GLU A 241 -43.63 -22.97 -48.65
N GLU A 242 -42.42 -22.84 -48.11
CA GLU A 242 -41.91 -23.75 -47.09
C GLU A 242 -40.82 -23.02 -46.29
N SER A 243 -41.27 -22.36 -45.22
CA SER A 243 -40.40 -21.82 -44.18
C SER A 243 -39.80 -22.99 -43.39
N GLN A 244 -38.58 -23.40 -43.75
CA GLN A 244 -37.71 -24.14 -42.84
C GLN A 244 -37.13 -23.19 -41.78
N PRO A 245 -36.86 -23.68 -40.56
CA PRO A 245 -36.88 -22.88 -39.36
C PRO A 245 -35.66 -21.96 -39.26
N GLU A 246 -35.90 -20.78 -38.68
CA GLU A 246 -34.87 -19.88 -38.18
C GLU A 246 -33.96 -20.64 -37.21
N THR A 247 -32.76 -21.00 -37.65
CA THR A 247 -31.67 -21.27 -36.71
C THR A 247 -31.16 -19.93 -36.23
N ASP A 248 -31.74 -19.47 -35.12
CA ASP A 248 -31.11 -18.57 -34.19
C ASP A 248 -29.71 -19.12 -33.88
N THR A 249 -28.67 -18.54 -34.48
CA THR A 249 -27.31 -18.65 -33.94
C THR A 249 -27.27 -17.77 -32.70
N LEU A 250 -27.90 -18.26 -31.63
CA LEU A 250 -27.63 -17.83 -30.27
C LEU A 250 -26.16 -18.16 -29.99
N ASP A 251 -25.40 -17.12 -29.70
CA ASP A 251 -24.11 -17.19 -29.01
C ASP A 251 -24.31 -18.06 -27.76
N MET A 252 -24.01 -19.36 -27.89
CA MET A 252 -24.19 -20.33 -26.81
C MET A 252 -23.13 -20.00 -25.77
N ASP A 253 -23.58 -19.46 -24.65
CA ASP A 253 -22.75 -19.18 -23.48
C ASP A 253 -21.83 -20.40 -23.21
N PRO A 254 -20.49 -20.24 -23.16
CA PRO A 254 -19.54 -21.32 -22.95
C PRO A 254 -19.75 -22.09 -21.63
N LEU A 255 -20.63 -21.59 -20.74
CA LEU A 255 -21.06 -22.23 -19.52
C LEU A 255 -22.29 -23.15 -19.69
N VAL A 256 -22.90 -23.19 -20.88
CA VAL A 256 -24.00 -24.10 -21.23
C VAL A 256 -23.49 -25.54 -21.21
N GLY A 257 -23.77 -26.23 -20.10
CA GLY A 257 -23.39 -27.63 -19.88
C GLY A 257 -22.73 -27.87 -18.53
N PHE A 258 -22.23 -26.83 -17.85
CA PHE A 258 -21.75 -26.95 -16.48
C PHE A 258 -22.89 -26.76 -15.50
N THR A 259 -23.13 -27.77 -14.68
CA THR A 259 -24.07 -27.70 -13.58
C THR A 259 -23.41 -27.13 -12.33
N THR A 260 -24.22 -26.60 -11.43
CA THR A 260 -23.75 -26.15 -10.11
C THR A 260 -23.03 -27.25 -9.32
N GLU A 261 -23.41 -28.50 -9.56
CA GLU A 261 -22.81 -29.70 -9.01
C GLU A 261 -21.39 -29.93 -9.51
N ASP A 262 -21.10 -29.64 -10.79
CA ASP A 262 -19.76 -29.80 -11.37
C ASP A 262 -18.78 -28.82 -10.72
N VAL A 263 -19.18 -27.55 -10.58
CA VAL A 263 -18.37 -26.52 -9.91
C VAL A 263 -18.16 -26.87 -8.44
N LYS A 264 -19.20 -27.35 -7.76
CA LYS A 264 -19.12 -27.77 -6.35
C LYS A 264 -18.19 -28.97 -6.16
N SER A 265 -18.20 -29.92 -7.09
CA SER A 265 -17.30 -31.08 -7.07
C SER A 265 -15.85 -30.68 -7.23
N VAL A 266 -15.55 -29.78 -8.19
CA VAL A 266 -14.19 -29.28 -8.41
C VAL A 266 -13.70 -28.48 -7.20
N LEU A 267 -14.55 -27.64 -6.60
CA LEU A 267 -14.19 -26.90 -5.39
C LEU A 267 -13.96 -27.82 -4.18
N ALA A 268 -14.77 -28.87 -4.01
CA ALA A 268 -14.57 -29.84 -2.95
C ALA A 268 -13.24 -30.59 -3.12
N GLN A 269 -12.93 -31.02 -4.34
CA GLN A 269 -11.66 -31.68 -4.66
C GLN A 269 -10.45 -30.77 -4.38
N ILE A 270 -10.48 -29.52 -4.84
CA ILE A 270 -9.40 -28.56 -4.59
C ILE A 270 -9.22 -28.31 -3.09
N THR A 271 -10.34 -28.24 -2.34
CA THR A 271 -10.31 -28.03 -0.89
C THR A 271 -9.66 -29.22 -0.18
N ASP A 272 -10.02 -30.43 -0.56
CA ASP A 272 -9.46 -31.66 0.02
C ASP A 272 -7.96 -31.81 -0.32
N ASP A 273 -7.56 -31.49 -1.55
CA ASP A 273 -6.16 -31.55 -1.98
C ASP A 273 -5.31 -30.54 -1.19
N ILE A 274 -5.73 -29.27 -1.11
CA ILE A 274 -5.00 -28.24 -0.34
C ILE A 274 -4.95 -28.59 1.14
N LEU A 275 -6.05 -29.05 1.72
CA LEU A 275 -6.09 -29.41 3.14
C LEU A 275 -5.16 -30.58 3.44
N THR A 276 -5.12 -31.57 2.55
CA THR A 276 -4.22 -32.73 2.68
C THR A 276 -2.76 -32.30 2.56
N ASP A 277 -2.42 -31.48 1.57
CA ASP A 277 -1.07 -30.95 1.38
C ASP A 277 -0.60 -30.16 2.61
N VAL A 278 -1.41 -29.22 3.10
CA VAL A 278 -1.09 -28.44 4.31
C VAL A 278 -0.93 -29.34 5.53
N GLN A 279 -1.78 -30.35 5.70
CA GLN A 279 -1.69 -31.27 6.82
C GLN A 279 -0.41 -32.13 6.75
N THR A 280 -0.01 -32.56 5.55
CA THR A 280 1.25 -33.29 5.36
C THR A 280 2.47 -32.40 5.61
N GLU A 281 2.46 -31.16 5.13
CA GLU A 281 3.56 -30.22 5.36
C GLU A 281 3.73 -29.91 6.85
N ILE A 282 2.64 -29.66 7.58
CA ILE A 282 2.69 -29.40 9.03
C ILE A 282 3.28 -30.60 9.77
N ASN A 283 2.85 -31.82 9.42
CA ASN A 283 3.35 -33.03 10.07
C ASN A 283 4.84 -33.26 9.79
N GLU A 284 5.30 -33.03 8.55
CA GLU A 284 6.70 -33.16 8.20
C GLU A 284 7.56 -32.11 8.93
N LYS A 285 7.12 -30.85 8.96
CA LYS A 285 7.83 -29.78 9.69
C LYS A 285 7.91 -30.08 11.19
N LEU A 286 6.82 -30.58 11.77
CA LEU A 286 6.78 -30.96 13.18
C LEU A 286 7.75 -32.10 13.48
N GLN A 287 7.80 -33.13 12.63
CA GLN A 287 8.73 -34.25 12.76
C GLN A 287 10.19 -33.79 12.67
N ILE A 288 10.54 -32.97 11.68
CA ILE A 288 11.89 -32.41 11.54
C ILE A 288 12.29 -31.63 12.80
N GLN A 289 11.36 -30.85 13.34
CA GLN A 289 11.62 -30.04 14.52
C GLN A 289 11.79 -30.92 15.78
N GLU A 290 10.99 -31.97 15.93
CA GLU A 290 11.12 -32.94 17.01
C GLU A 290 12.46 -33.69 16.96
N GLU A 291 12.87 -34.16 15.78
CA GLU A 291 14.17 -34.80 15.57
C GLU A 291 15.33 -33.86 15.90
N ALA A 292 15.24 -32.59 15.50
CA ALA A 292 16.25 -31.58 15.81
C ALA A 292 16.37 -31.31 17.33
N PHE A 293 15.23 -31.25 18.04
CA PHE A 293 15.24 -31.09 19.50
C PHE A 293 15.77 -32.35 20.20
N ASN A 294 15.35 -33.54 19.79
CA ASN A 294 15.84 -34.80 20.33
C ASN A 294 17.35 -34.95 20.14
N ALA A 295 17.89 -34.58 18.96
CA ALA A 295 19.32 -34.56 18.71
C ALA A 295 20.07 -33.58 19.64
N ARG A 296 19.47 -32.42 19.95
CA ARG A 296 20.04 -31.44 20.89
C ARG A 296 20.02 -31.94 22.33
N ILE A 297 18.95 -32.62 22.75
CA ILE A 297 18.83 -33.24 24.07
C ILE A 297 19.87 -34.35 24.23
N GLU A 298 20.03 -35.23 23.23
CA GLU A 298 21.03 -36.30 23.27
C GLU A 298 22.48 -35.76 23.31
N LYS A 299 22.76 -34.63 22.64
CA LYS A 299 24.06 -33.93 22.75
C LYS A 299 24.31 -33.41 24.17
N LEU A 300 23.29 -32.86 24.82
CA LEU A 300 23.37 -32.37 26.20
C LEU A 300 23.51 -33.50 27.22
N LYS A 301 22.96 -34.68 26.94
CA LYS A 301 23.04 -35.87 27.81
C LYS A 301 24.39 -36.59 27.73
N LYS A 302 25.14 -36.39 26.63
CA LYS A 302 26.48 -36.96 26.42
C LYS A 302 27.63 -36.04 26.85
N ALA A 303 27.35 -34.80 27.22
CA ALA A 303 28.30 -33.85 27.80
C ALA A 303 28.27 -33.94 29.33
#